data_AF-A0A2N2SPW6-F1
#
_entry.id   AF-A0A2N2SPW6-F1
#
_cell.length_a   1.000
_cell.length_b   1.000
_cell.length_c   1.000
_cell.angle_alpha   90.00
_cell.angle_beta   90.00
_cell.angle_gamma   90.00
#
_symmetry.space_group_name_H-M   'P 1'
#
loop_
_entity.id
_entity.type
_entity.pdbx_description
1 polymer ?
#
loop_
_entity_poly.entity_id
_entity_poly.type
_entity_poly.pdbx_seq_one_letter_code
_entity_poly.pdbx_strand_id
1 'polypeptide(L)'
;LDWNSKDTAFAPKVRKILVGPTLKFDIPKGFFDVSLLYYKEWNNNGIVGKSVEFDPTYRIAMAWGIPFNVGSVPLSFEGFLNYTGKKGKDGFGVKTDPETWTDMFIMADVGQMLMGKPRTLRAGIGYEYINNKFGSKEGSTGSETSTPMIKVQWHF
;
A
#
# COMPACT_ATOMS: atom_id res chain seq x y z
N LEU A 1 -8.19 -1.21 12.61
CA LEU A 1 -8.68 -2.60 12.64
C LEU A 1 -9.14 -2.93 11.23
N ASP A 2 -8.62 -4.01 10.64
CA ASP A 2 -9.05 -4.50 9.33
C ASP A 2 -9.70 -5.88 9.51
N TRP A 3 -10.89 -6.06 8.95
CA TRP A 3 -11.67 -7.30 8.93
C TRP A 3 -12.17 -7.57 7.52
N ASN A 4 -11.71 -8.68 6.92
CA ASN A 4 -12.10 -9.06 5.57
C ASN A 4 -12.28 -10.59 5.46
N SER A 5 -13.25 -11.04 4.67
CA SER A 5 -13.41 -12.44 4.32
C SER A 5 -13.69 -12.63 2.83
N LYS A 6 -13.18 -13.71 2.23
CA LYS A 6 -13.51 -14.08 0.85
C LYS A 6 -14.03 -15.51 0.78
N ASP A 7 -15.01 -15.73 -0.08
CA ASP A 7 -15.59 -17.05 -0.34
C ASP A 7 -14.85 -17.73 -1.49
N THR A 8 -13.71 -18.34 -1.16
CA THR A 8 -12.87 -19.12 -2.08
C THR A 8 -12.39 -20.39 -1.36
N ALA A 9 -11.77 -21.33 -2.08
CA ALA A 9 -11.17 -22.52 -1.45
C ALA A 9 -10.13 -22.16 -0.35
N PHE A 10 -9.41 -21.05 -0.52
CA PHE A 10 -8.51 -20.53 0.52
C PHE A 10 -9.25 -19.93 1.72
N ALA A 11 -10.49 -19.47 1.51
CA ALA A 11 -11.39 -18.93 2.54
C ALA A 11 -10.71 -17.97 3.53
N PRO A 12 -9.99 -16.92 3.06
CA PRO A 12 -9.31 -16.00 3.96
C PRO A 12 -10.32 -15.28 4.85
N LYS A 13 -9.95 -15.10 6.13
CA LYS A 13 -10.71 -14.36 7.15
C LYS A 13 -9.74 -13.47 7.92
N VAL A 14 -9.16 -12.52 7.19
CA VAL A 14 -8.08 -11.66 7.64
C VAL A 14 -8.58 -10.73 8.74
N ARG A 15 -7.84 -10.69 9.85
CA ARG A 15 -8.00 -9.72 10.92
C ARG A 15 -6.64 -9.14 11.26
N LYS A 16 -6.52 -7.81 11.25
CA LYS A 16 -5.24 -7.14 11.52
C LYS A 16 -5.38 -6.00 12.51
N ILE A 17 -4.39 -5.91 13.40
CA ILE A 17 -4.20 -4.77 14.31
C ILE A 17 -2.89 -4.09 13.92
N LEU A 18 -2.97 -2.77 13.76
CA LEU A 18 -1.83 -1.90 13.54
C LEU A 18 -1.89 -0.76 14.54
N VAL A 19 -0.83 -0.57 15.34
CA VAL A 19 -0.79 0.46 16.39
C VAL A 19 0.62 1.03 16.48
N GLY A 20 0.76 2.35 16.49
CA GLY A 20 2.05 2.99 16.69
C GLY A 20 2.03 4.48 16.34
N PRO A 21 3.14 5.19 16.58
CA PRO A 21 3.24 6.61 16.28
C PRO A 21 3.31 6.90 14.78
N THR A 22 2.86 8.10 14.42
CA THR A 22 3.04 8.70 13.09
C THR A 22 3.77 10.02 13.24
N LEU A 23 4.89 10.16 12.52
CA LEU A 23 5.54 11.44 12.29
C LEU A 23 4.89 12.08 11.06
N LYS A 24 4.42 13.32 11.22
CA LYS A 24 3.83 14.12 10.15
C LYS A 24 4.78 15.26 9.82
N PHE A 25 5.20 15.33 8.57
CA PHE A 25 6.10 16.37 8.08
C PHE A 25 5.29 17.51 7.46
N ASP A 26 5.71 18.74 7.75
CA ASP A 26 5.11 19.93 7.15
C ASP A 26 5.56 20.06 5.69
N ILE A 27 4.62 19.88 4.76
CA ILE A 27 4.84 20.02 3.32
C ILE A 27 3.89 21.10 2.82
N PRO A 28 4.39 22.23 2.29
CA PRO A 28 3.53 23.28 1.77
C PRO A 28 2.54 22.77 0.73
N LYS A 29 1.24 22.92 1.00
CA LYS A 29 0.12 22.46 0.15
C LYS A 29 0.12 20.95 -0.15
N GLY A 30 0.79 20.15 0.68
CA GLY A 30 0.91 18.70 0.54
C GLY A 30 0.94 18.02 1.91
N PHE A 31 1.44 16.78 1.93
CA PHE A 31 1.70 16.04 3.16
C PHE A 31 2.78 14.98 2.93
N PHE A 32 3.47 14.63 4.01
CA PHE A 32 4.30 13.43 4.07
C PHE A 32 4.23 12.85 5.48
N ASP A 33 3.77 11.61 5.58
CA ASP A 33 3.56 10.91 6.84
C ASP A 33 4.41 9.64 6.87
N VAL A 34 5.06 9.38 8.01
CA VAL A 34 5.83 8.16 8.26
C VAL A 34 5.36 7.55 9.58
N SER A 35 4.93 6.29 9.55
CA SER A 35 4.45 5.56 10.72
C SER A 35 5.31 4.34 10.99
N LEU A 36 5.64 4.13 12.26
CA LEU A 36 6.20 2.88 12.76
C LEU A 36 5.10 2.17 13.56
N LEU A 37 4.65 1.02 13.07
CA LEU A 37 3.46 0.34 13.56
C LEU A 37 3.82 -1.04 14.09
N TYR A 38 3.37 -1.39 15.28
CA TYR A 38 3.19 -2.78 15.68
C TYR A 38 2.13 -3.42 14.79
N TYR A 39 2.40 -4.62 14.30
CA TYR A 39 1.55 -5.37 13.37
C TYR A 39 1.25 -6.76 13.91
N LYS A 40 -0.03 -7.13 13.96
CA LYS A 40 -0.47 -8.49 14.28
C LYS A 40 -1.60 -8.89 13.32
N GLU A 41 -1.51 -10.10 12.80
CA GLU A 41 -2.46 -10.65 11.83
C GLU A 41 -2.94 -12.04 12.25
N TRP A 42 -4.24 -12.25 12.06
CA TRP A 42 -4.89 -13.55 12.08
C TRP A 42 -5.57 -13.78 10.74
N ASN A 43 -5.63 -15.04 10.30
CA ASN A 43 -6.29 -15.42 9.06
C ASN A 43 -6.86 -16.84 9.17
N ASN A 44 -7.53 -17.28 8.11
CA ASN A 44 -7.96 -18.65 7.91
C ASN A 44 -7.33 -19.17 6.62
N ASN A 45 -6.96 -20.44 6.61
CA ASN A 45 -6.53 -21.15 5.41
C ASN A 45 -7.42 -22.38 5.24
N GLY A 46 -8.41 -22.26 4.35
CA GLY A 46 -9.38 -23.29 4.02
C GLY A 46 -8.77 -24.50 3.31
N ILE A 47 -7.63 -24.35 2.63
CA ILE A 47 -6.97 -25.47 1.91
C ILE A 47 -6.47 -26.52 2.90
N VAL A 48 -5.96 -26.09 4.05
CA VAL A 48 -5.48 -26.98 5.13
C VAL A 48 -6.41 -26.99 6.35
N GLY A 49 -7.61 -26.39 6.23
CA GLY A 49 -8.65 -26.42 7.24
C GLY A 49 -8.27 -25.81 8.60
N LYS A 50 -7.42 -24.78 8.65
CA LYS A 50 -6.97 -24.21 9.94
C LYS A 50 -6.97 -22.69 10.00
N SER A 51 -7.15 -22.18 11.21
CA SER A 51 -6.83 -20.79 11.55
C SER A 51 -5.31 -20.59 11.58
N VAL A 52 -4.86 -19.46 11.08
CA VAL A 52 -3.45 -19.07 11.03
C VAL A 52 -3.30 -17.83 11.90
N GLU A 53 -2.54 -17.96 12.98
CA GLU A 53 -2.10 -16.84 13.78
C GLU A 53 -0.63 -16.56 13.46
N PHE A 54 -0.37 -15.39 12.88
CA PHE A 54 0.98 -15.00 12.53
C PHE A 54 1.69 -14.37 13.73
N ASP A 55 3.01 -14.44 13.77
CA ASP A 55 3.81 -13.77 14.80
C ASP A 55 3.67 -12.25 14.67
N PRO A 56 3.63 -11.51 15.79
CA PRO A 56 3.67 -10.06 15.73
C PRO A 56 4.98 -9.57 15.12
N THR A 57 4.90 -8.45 14.41
CA THR A 57 6.05 -7.84 13.72
C THR A 57 5.88 -6.33 13.63
N TYR A 58 6.79 -5.64 12.95
CA TYR A 58 6.66 -4.22 12.68
C TYR A 58 6.17 -3.96 11.25
N ARG A 59 5.55 -2.81 11.05
CA ARG A 59 5.30 -2.21 9.74
C ARG A 59 5.81 -0.78 9.71
N ILE A 60 6.56 -0.45 8.67
CA ILE A 60 6.84 0.94 8.29
C ILE A 60 5.82 1.31 7.21
N ALA A 61 5.03 2.35 7.47
CA ALA A 61 4.04 2.85 6.52
C ALA A 61 4.35 4.31 6.20
N MET A 62 4.45 4.63 4.91
CA MET A 62 4.65 5.98 4.40
C MET A 62 3.50 6.35 3.47
N ALA A 63 3.07 7.60 3.52
CA ALA A 63 2.12 8.17 2.57
C ALA A 63 2.54 9.60 2.25
N TRP A 64 2.45 9.98 0.97
CA TRP A 64 2.88 11.30 0.53
C TRP A 64 1.99 11.85 -0.58
N GLY A 65 1.93 13.19 -0.61
CA GLY A 65 1.35 13.97 -1.69
C GLY A 65 2.09 15.29 -1.75
N ILE A 66 3.17 15.34 -2.52
CA ILE A 66 4.13 16.45 -2.56
C ILE A 66 3.91 17.22 -3.87
N PRO A 67 3.36 18.44 -3.82
CA PRO A 67 3.20 19.27 -5.01
C PRO A 67 4.55 19.82 -5.47
N PHE A 68 4.75 19.91 -6.78
CA PHE A 68 5.91 20.57 -7.39
C PHE A 68 5.54 21.10 -8.78
N ASN A 69 6.34 22.01 -9.32
CA ASN A 69 6.10 22.55 -10.66
C ASN A 69 7.28 22.24 -11.56
N VAL A 70 6.99 21.94 -12.83
CA VAL A 70 7.99 21.92 -13.91
C VAL A 70 7.58 22.99 -14.91
N GLY A 71 8.26 24.14 -14.88
CA GLY A 71 7.82 25.32 -15.61
C GLY A 71 6.43 25.78 -15.13
N SER A 72 5.49 25.92 -16.07
CA SER A 72 4.09 26.27 -15.79
C SER A 72 3.19 25.07 -15.50
N VAL A 73 3.73 23.84 -15.51
CA VAL A 73 2.94 22.61 -15.32
C VAL A 73 2.84 22.29 -13.82
N PRO A 74 1.63 22.36 -13.22
CA PRO A 74 1.39 21.94 -11.85
C PRO A 74 1.39 20.41 -11.75
N LEU A 75 2.34 19.87 -10.99
CA LEU A 75 2.53 18.45 -10.78
C LEU A 75 2.46 18.09 -9.28
N SER A 76 2.36 16.79 -9.01
CA SER A 76 2.55 16.23 -7.68
C SER A 76 3.12 14.84 -7.73
N PHE A 77 4.00 14.52 -6.79
CA PHE A 77 4.43 13.17 -6.51
C PHE A 77 3.58 12.61 -5.39
N GLU A 78 2.88 11.51 -5.66
CA GLU A 78 1.90 10.92 -4.74
C GLU A 78 2.12 9.44 -4.59
N GLY A 79 1.78 8.88 -3.44
CA GLY A 79 1.87 7.45 -3.24
C GLY A 79 1.84 7.02 -1.80
N PHE A 80 2.07 5.72 -1.62
CA PHE A 80 2.28 5.11 -0.31
C PHE A 80 3.34 4.02 -0.42
N LEU A 81 3.96 3.66 0.71
CA LEU A 81 4.80 2.48 0.85
C LEU A 81 4.48 1.80 2.17
N ASN A 82 4.25 0.50 2.13
CA ASN A 82 4.19 -0.36 3.29
C ASN A 82 5.32 -1.38 3.23
N TYR A 83 6.09 -1.47 4.31
CA TYR A 83 7.04 -2.56 4.54
C TYR A 83 6.62 -3.28 5.81
N THR A 84 6.26 -4.56 5.71
CA THR A 84 5.88 -5.40 6.85
C THR A 84 6.95 -6.44 7.07
N GLY A 85 7.47 -6.54 8.29
CA GLY A 85 8.47 -7.55 8.64
C GLY A 85 7.95 -8.99 8.49
N LYS A 86 8.86 -9.96 8.64
CA LYS A 86 8.48 -11.38 8.72
C LYS A 86 7.50 -11.59 9.87
N LYS A 87 6.52 -12.46 9.66
CA LYS A 87 5.40 -12.73 10.57
C LYS A 87 5.26 -14.22 10.93
N GLY A 88 6.39 -14.92 11.04
CA GLY A 88 6.43 -16.32 11.47
C GLY A 88 6.20 -17.30 10.32
N LYS A 89 5.33 -18.29 10.54
CA LYS A 89 4.97 -19.32 9.55
C LYS A 89 3.55 -19.12 9.04
N ASP A 90 3.33 -19.44 7.78
CA ASP A 90 2.02 -19.41 7.15
C ASP A 90 1.17 -20.66 7.45
N GLY A 91 -0.01 -20.73 6.82
CA GLY A 91 -0.89 -21.88 6.94
C GLY A 91 -0.30 -23.19 6.40
N PHE A 92 0.76 -23.16 5.60
CA PHE A 92 1.44 -24.36 5.11
C PHE A 92 2.69 -24.71 5.94
N GLY A 93 3.01 -23.90 6.97
CA GLY A 93 4.20 -24.08 7.80
C GLY A 93 5.48 -23.48 7.20
N VAL A 94 5.35 -22.75 6.09
CA VAL A 94 6.46 -22.07 5.41
C VAL A 94 6.75 -20.75 6.11
N LYS A 95 8.03 -20.42 6.30
CA LYS A 95 8.43 -19.13 6.89
C LYS A 95 8.06 -17.99 5.94
N THR A 96 7.39 -16.97 6.46
CA THR A 96 7.05 -15.76 5.72
C THR A 96 8.28 -14.89 5.50
N ASP A 97 8.35 -14.23 4.35
CA ASP A 97 9.32 -13.16 4.09
C ASP A 97 8.70 -11.77 4.29
N PRO A 98 9.52 -10.70 4.41
CA PRO A 98 9.00 -9.35 4.53
C PRO A 98 8.24 -8.92 3.27
N GLU A 99 7.08 -8.30 3.47
CA GLU A 99 6.23 -7.79 2.40
C GLU A 99 6.55 -6.32 2.13
N THR A 100 6.73 -5.97 0.86
CA THR A 100 6.75 -4.58 0.39
C THR A 100 5.57 -4.35 -0.54
N TRP A 101 4.80 -3.27 -0.31
CA TRP A 101 3.76 -2.83 -1.24
C TRP A 101 3.80 -1.32 -1.36
N THR A 102 3.96 -0.82 -2.58
CA THR A 102 3.95 0.61 -2.87
C THR A 102 3.27 0.89 -4.20
N ASP A 103 2.48 1.96 -4.21
CA ASP A 103 2.09 2.63 -5.44
C ASP A 103 2.69 4.04 -5.42
N MET A 104 3.21 4.47 -6.57
CA MET A 104 3.76 5.80 -6.74
C MET A 104 3.33 6.40 -8.06
N PHE A 105 2.97 7.69 -8.06
CA PHE A 105 2.42 8.40 -9.21
C PHE A 105 3.02 9.79 -9.33
N ILE A 106 3.21 10.22 -10.57
CA ILE A 106 3.36 11.64 -10.95
C ILE A 106 2.06 12.08 -11.61
N MET A 107 1.37 13.04 -10.98
CA MET A 107 0.06 13.52 -11.42
C MET A 107 0.15 14.98 -11.87
N ALA A 108 -0.43 15.31 -13.01
CA ALA A 108 -0.62 16.68 -13.49
C ALA A 108 -2.02 17.20 -13.17
N ASP A 109 -2.13 18.47 -12.78
CA ASP A 109 -3.40 19.15 -12.54
C ASP A 109 -3.97 19.74 -13.84
N VAL A 110 -4.64 18.87 -14.60
CA VAL A 110 -5.26 19.19 -15.89
C VAL A 110 -6.39 20.22 -15.72
N GLY A 111 -7.13 20.15 -14.62
CA GLY A 111 -8.18 21.12 -14.28
C GLY A 111 -7.62 22.52 -14.08
N GLN A 112 -6.50 22.66 -13.39
CA GLN A 112 -5.81 23.94 -13.25
C GLN A 112 -5.34 24.47 -14.61
N MET A 113 -4.68 23.63 -15.41
CA MET A 113 -4.08 24.05 -16.69
C MET A 113 -5.11 24.46 -17.74
N LEU A 114 -6.20 23.69 -17.88
CA LEU A 114 -7.13 23.85 -19.00
C LEU A 114 -8.41 24.58 -18.62
N MET A 115 -8.79 24.56 -17.35
CA MET A 115 -10.09 25.08 -16.89
C MET A 115 -9.96 26.15 -15.80
N GLY A 116 -8.74 26.44 -15.33
CA GLY A 116 -8.52 27.33 -14.19
C GLY A 116 -9.14 26.81 -12.89
N LYS A 117 -9.42 25.50 -12.80
CA LYS A 117 -10.07 24.84 -11.67
C LYS A 117 -9.11 23.82 -11.05
N PRO A 118 -8.30 24.23 -10.05
CA PRO A 118 -7.34 23.33 -9.44
C PRO A 118 -7.97 22.08 -8.85
N ARG A 119 -7.29 20.95 -9.01
CA ARG A 119 -7.57 19.64 -8.42
C ARG A 119 -8.90 18.99 -8.86
N THR A 120 -9.62 19.57 -9.81
CA THR A 120 -10.89 18.97 -10.31
C THR A 120 -10.66 17.81 -11.27
N LEU A 121 -9.63 17.91 -12.14
CA LEU A 121 -9.24 16.83 -13.04
C LEU A 121 -7.74 16.67 -13.02
N ARG A 122 -7.27 15.45 -12.75
CA ARG A 122 -5.86 15.14 -12.67
C ARG A 122 -5.57 13.85 -13.41
N ALA A 123 -4.44 13.81 -14.11
CA ALA A 123 -4.02 12.64 -14.85
C ALA A 123 -2.53 12.42 -14.66
N GLY A 124 -2.10 11.16 -14.63
CA GLY A 124 -0.72 10.84 -14.35
C GLY A 124 -0.33 9.42 -14.71
N ILE A 125 0.96 9.16 -14.59
CA ILE A 125 1.56 7.84 -14.72
C ILE A 125 2.08 7.40 -13.36
N GLY A 126 2.18 6.09 -13.18
CA GLY A 126 2.71 5.54 -11.94
C GLY A 126 3.22 4.13 -12.10
N TYR A 127 3.52 3.54 -10.96
CA TYR A 127 4.07 2.20 -10.85
C TYR A 127 3.56 1.55 -9.56
N GLU A 128 3.01 0.34 -9.68
CA GLU A 128 2.73 -0.55 -8.56
C GLU A 128 3.86 -1.56 -8.43
N TYR A 129 4.38 -1.68 -7.21
CA TYR A 129 5.34 -2.70 -6.83
C TYR A 129 4.86 -3.45 -5.60
N ILE A 130 4.79 -4.78 -5.74
CA ILE A 130 4.52 -5.70 -4.64
C ILE A 130 5.63 -6.73 -4.61
N ASN A 131 6.21 -6.96 -3.45
CA ASN A 131 7.15 -8.05 -3.19
C ASN A 131 6.66 -8.89 -2.01
N ASN A 132 6.72 -10.21 -2.14
CA ASN A 132 6.27 -11.17 -1.13
C ASN A 132 4.83 -10.90 -0.64
N LYS A 133 3.89 -10.73 -1.56
CA LYS A 133 2.48 -10.43 -1.26
C LYS A 133 1.91 -11.38 -0.19
N PHE A 134 1.28 -10.81 0.82
CA PHE A 134 0.75 -11.46 2.01
C PHE A 134 1.81 -12.13 2.91
N GLY A 135 3.09 -11.80 2.76
CA GLY A 135 4.22 -12.43 3.43
C GLY A 135 4.57 -13.80 2.87
N SER A 136 4.27 -14.07 1.61
CA SER A 136 4.69 -15.30 0.93
C SER A 136 6.22 -15.45 0.93
N LYS A 137 6.70 -16.67 0.71
CA LYS A 137 8.12 -16.91 0.48
C LYS A 137 8.58 -16.22 -0.82
N GLU A 138 9.77 -15.65 -0.82
CA GLU A 138 10.43 -15.09 -2.01
C GLU A 138 10.39 -16.05 -3.20
N GLY A 139 10.07 -15.52 -4.39
CA GLY A 139 9.93 -16.29 -5.62
C GLY A 139 8.64 -17.13 -5.72
N SER A 140 7.70 -17.01 -4.76
CA SER A 140 6.40 -17.69 -4.87
C SER A 140 5.60 -17.14 -6.05
N THR A 141 5.04 -18.02 -6.87
CA THR A 141 4.22 -17.62 -8.02
C THR A 141 3.05 -16.73 -7.58
N GLY A 142 2.89 -15.57 -8.24
CA GLY A 142 1.82 -14.61 -7.95
C GLY A 142 2.02 -13.76 -6.69
N SER A 143 3.22 -13.79 -6.09
CA SER A 143 3.56 -12.98 -4.92
C SER A 143 4.22 -11.63 -5.24
N GLU A 144 4.58 -11.42 -6.50
CA GLU A 144 5.27 -10.21 -6.95
C GLU A 144 4.41 -9.47 -7.97
N THR A 145 4.54 -8.15 -7.99
CA THR A 145 3.89 -7.27 -8.97
C THR A 145 4.85 -6.13 -9.30
N SER A 146 4.89 -5.78 -10.58
CA SER A 146 5.81 -4.79 -11.14
C SER A 146 5.12 -4.23 -12.37
N THR A 147 4.30 -3.21 -12.17
CA THR A 147 3.27 -2.84 -13.14
C THR A 147 3.24 -1.33 -13.36
N PRO A 148 3.50 -0.85 -14.60
CA PRO A 148 3.26 0.54 -14.94
C PRO A 148 1.76 0.83 -14.94
N MET A 149 1.39 2.02 -14.47
CA MET A 149 0.00 2.45 -14.30
C MET A 149 -0.24 3.79 -14.99
N ILE A 150 -1.50 3.99 -15.40
CA ILE A 150 -2.06 5.30 -15.72
C ILE A 150 -3.17 5.57 -14.71
N LYS A 151 -3.25 6.81 -14.20
CA LYS A 151 -4.24 7.21 -13.21
C LYS A 151 -4.95 8.47 -13.66
N VAL A 152 -6.28 8.47 -13.54
CA VAL A 152 -7.13 9.64 -13.73
C VAL A 152 -7.94 9.83 -12.44
N GLN A 153 -7.98 11.06 -11.95
CA GLN A 153 -8.78 11.47 -10.80
C GLN A 153 -9.71 12.61 -11.21
N TRP A 154 -10.99 12.48 -10.86
CA TRP A 154 -11.99 13.51 -11.05
C TRP A 154 -12.64 13.82 -9.69
N HIS A 155 -12.63 15.09 -9.30
CA HIS A 155 -13.28 15.60 -8.09
C HIS A 155 -14.38 16.59 -8.49
N PHE A 156 -15.60 16.35 -7.99
CA PHE A 156 -16.79 17.17 -8.24
C PHE A 156 -17.15 18.03 -7.03
#